data_AF-A0A1I5BXL5-F1
#
_entry.id   AF-A0A1I5BXL5-F1
#
_cell.length_a   1.000
_cell.length_b   1.000
_cell.length_c   1.000
_cell.angle_alpha   90.00
_cell.angle_beta   90.00
_cell.angle_gamma   90.00
#
_symmetry.space_group_name_H-M   'P 1'
#
loop_
_entity.id
_entity.type
_entity.pdbx_description
1 polymer ?
#
loop_
_entity_poly.entity_id
_entity_poly.type
_entity_poly.pdbx_seq_one_letter_code
_entity_poly.pdbx_strand_id
1 'polypeptide(L)'
;MSQLEPTDCIDCQNILRHWIEFQLVDEEGKPLVGVPYKIHARAFNAARRDDFNKVTAIINGGFTGYTDRLNKLRTAITVLKAGHLNQLLEDERFEFTRSSIYNNPINSFAWGLWHDSGTTQHGPVKNRDEALRGYERAQELLAASPFPEKQLDKKIYEIKKRNVPNYINERIAVLRRVAERESRERRGN
;
A
#
# COMPACT_ATOMS: atom_id res chain seq x y z
N MET A 1 -19.36 -25.57 9.36
CA MET A 1 -19.03 -25.09 8.00
C MET A 1 -17.97 -26.03 7.45
N SER A 2 -18.22 -26.69 6.32
CA SER A 2 -17.24 -27.60 5.69
C SER A 2 -16.06 -26.80 5.13
N GLN A 3 -14.84 -27.30 5.34
CA GLN A 3 -13.65 -26.74 4.68
C GLN A 3 -13.79 -26.94 3.16
N LEU A 4 -13.52 -25.89 2.39
CA LEU A 4 -13.48 -25.95 0.92
C LEU A 4 -12.25 -26.75 0.49
N GLU A 5 -12.43 -27.72 -0.41
CA GLU A 5 -11.34 -28.53 -0.95
C GLU A 5 -10.60 -27.73 -2.05
N PRO A 6 -9.30 -27.99 -2.29
CA PRO A 6 -8.53 -27.33 -3.35
C PRO A 6 -9.13 -27.47 -4.76
N THR A 7 -9.97 -28.48 -4.99
CA THR A 7 -10.72 -28.71 -6.24
C THR A 7 -11.96 -27.83 -6.39
N ASP A 8 -12.38 -27.13 -5.33
CA ASP A 8 -13.52 -26.22 -5.34
C ASP A 8 -13.13 -24.79 -5.80
N CYS A 9 -11.83 -24.54 -6.03
CA CYS A 9 -11.33 -23.32 -6.70
C CYS A 9 -11.26 -23.54 -8.23
N ILE A 10 -11.49 -22.49 -9.02
CA ILE A 10 -10.96 -22.41 -10.40
C ILE A 10 -9.44 -22.66 -10.30
N ASP A 11 -8.85 -23.56 -11.11
CA ASP A 11 -7.42 -23.97 -11.06
C ASP A 11 -6.46 -22.82 -10.72
N CYS A 12 -6.35 -22.59 -9.42
CA CYS A 12 -5.95 -21.31 -8.89
C CYS A 12 -4.42 -21.20 -8.90
N GLN A 13 -3.73 -22.35 -8.89
CA GLN A 13 -2.28 -22.43 -9.00
C GLN A 13 -1.77 -22.08 -10.41
N ASN A 14 -2.55 -22.38 -11.46
CA ASN A 14 -2.22 -22.02 -12.83
C ASN A 14 -2.77 -20.65 -13.22
N ILE A 15 -3.97 -20.29 -12.76
CA ILE A 15 -4.64 -19.05 -13.15
C ILE A 15 -4.12 -17.84 -12.37
N LEU A 16 -3.88 -17.95 -11.06
CA LEU A 16 -3.55 -16.77 -10.21
C LEU A 16 -2.05 -16.51 -10.02
N ARG A 17 -1.17 -17.35 -10.60
CA ARG A 17 0.22 -16.91 -10.91
C ARG A 17 0.24 -15.71 -11.87
N HIS A 18 -0.88 -15.44 -12.51
CA HIS A 18 -1.15 -14.27 -13.34
C HIS A 18 -2.30 -13.50 -12.67
N TRP A 19 -1.99 -12.37 -12.03
CA TRP A 19 -3.00 -11.49 -11.45
C TRP A 19 -4.05 -11.14 -12.51
N ILE A 20 -5.31 -11.16 -12.07
CA ILE A 20 -6.53 -10.92 -12.83
C ILE A 20 -6.35 -9.80 -13.86
N GLU A 21 -6.46 -10.18 -15.12
CA GLU A 21 -6.48 -9.27 -16.27
C GLU A 21 -7.84 -8.59 -16.37
N PHE A 22 -7.80 -7.27 -16.48
CA PHE A 22 -8.86 -6.55 -17.18
C PHE A 22 -8.85 -7.04 -18.62
N GLN A 23 -9.99 -7.49 -19.14
CA GLN A 23 -10.12 -7.82 -20.55
C GLN A 23 -9.98 -6.50 -21.33
N LEU A 24 -8.78 -6.27 -21.88
CA LEU A 24 -8.60 -5.17 -22.82
C LEU A 24 -9.30 -5.56 -24.11
N VAL A 25 -10.18 -4.67 -24.51
CA VAL A 25 -10.93 -4.77 -25.74
C VAL A 25 -10.32 -3.81 -26.77
N ASP A 26 -10.44 -4.14 -28.06
CA ASP A 26 -10.14 -3.19 -29.14
C ASP A 26 -11.11 -2.00 -29.14
N GLU A 27 -10.94 -1.08 -30.08
CA GLU A 27 -11.81 0.10 -30.23
C GLU A 27 -13.28 -0.31 -30.48
N GLU A 28 -13.50 -1.55 -30.90
CA GLU A 28 -14.79 -2.18 -31.15
C GLU A 28 -15.33 -3.01 -29.98
N GLY A 29 -14.63 -3.08 -28.85
CA GLY A 29 -15.10 -3.81 -27.67
C GLY A 29 -14.83 -5.32 -27.71
N LYS A 30 -14.00 -5.83 -28.63
CA LYS A 30 -13.64 -7.26 -28.71
C LYS A 30 -12.38 -7.57 -27.91
N PRO A 31 -12.36 -8.70 -27.18
CA PRO A 31 -11.18 -9.12 -26.43
C PRO A 31 -9.94 -9.28 -27.30
N LEU A 32 -8.83 -8.71 -26.87
CA LEU A 32 -7.53 -8.94 -27.51
C LEU A 32 -7.05 -10.36 -27.16
N VAL A 33 -7.04 -11.28 -28.14
CA VAL A 33 -6.66 -12.69 -27.96
C VAL A 33 -5.20 -12.92 -28.39
N GLY A 34 -4.42 -13.63 -27.57
CA GLY A 34 -3.09 -14.14 -27.96
C GLY A 34 -1.91 -13.22 -27.69
N VAL A 35 -2.10 -12.10 -26.98
CA VAL A 35 -1.00 -11.24 -26.53
C VAL A 35 -0.62 -11.62 -25.10
N PRO A 36 0.57 -12.21 -24.83
CA PRO A 36 0.98 -12.51 -23.47
C PRO A 36 1.24 -11.20 -22.71
N TYR A 37 0.38 -10.89 -21.73
CA TYR A 37 0.60 -9.74 -20.86
C TYR A 37 1.66 -10.09 -19.83
N LYS A 38 2.65 -9.21 -19.67
CA LYS A 38 3.54 -9.24 -18.52
C LYS A 38 2.96 -8.31 -17.47
N ILE A 39 2.69 -8.85 -16.28
CA ILE A 39 2.65 -8.02 -15.07
C ILE A 39 3.89 -7.14 -15.11
N HIS A 40 3.70 -5.82 -14.98
CA HIS A 40 4.79 -4.86 -15.01
C HIS A 40 5.92 -5.39 -14.12
N ALA A 41 7.09 -5.68 -14.70
CA ALA A 41 8.09 -6.57 -14.10
C ALA A 41 8.47 -6.20 -12.65
N ARG A 42 8.33 -4.92 -12.31
CA ARG A 42 8.55 -4.36 -10.97
C ARG A 42 7.56 -4.87 -9.91
N ALA A 43 6.28 -5.05 -10.23
CA ALA A 43 5.24 -5.44 -9.27
C ALA A 43 5.08 -6.96 -9.13
N PHE A 44 5.51 -7.74 -10.13
CA PHE A 44 5.38 -9.20 -10.16
C PHE A 44 5.89 -9.89 -8.88
N ASN A 45 7.08 -9.51 -8.43
CA ASN A 45 7.67 -10.12 -7.24
C ASN A 45 6.92 -9.78 -5.95
N ALA A 46 6.33 -8.58 -5.86
CA ALA A 46 5.51 -8.20 -4.71
C ALA A 46 4.17 -8.95 -4.73
N ALA A 47 3.52 -8.99 -5.90
CA ALA A 47 2.31 -9.74 -6.17
C ALA A 47 2.45 -11.24 -5.84
N ARG A 48 3.57 -11.88 -6.21
CA ARG A 48 3.86 -13.28 -5.88
C ARG A 48 4.01 -13.54 -4.39
N ARG A 49 4.32 -12.51 -3.60
CA ARG A 49 4.46 -12.58 -2.13
C ARG A 49 3.21 -12.09 -1.40
N ASP A 50 2.12 -11.88 -2.14
CA ASP A 50 0.89 -11.29 -1.62
C ASP A 50 1.08 -9.92 -0.94
N ASP A 51 2.12 -9.18 -1.34
CA ASP A 51 2.46 -7.88 -0.78
C ASP A 51 1.70 -6.76 -1.50
N PHE A 52 0.38 -6.70 -1.28
CA PHE A 52 -0.51 -5.71 -1.88
C PHE A 52 -0.06 -4.27 -1.64
N ASN A 53 0.40 -3.98 -0.41
CA ASN A 53 0.92 -2.67 -0.04
C ASN A 53 2.10 -2.28 -0.94
N LYS A 54 3.03 -3.21 -1.19
CA LYS A 54 4.16 -2.96 -2.10
C LYS A 54 3.72 -2.85 -3.56
N VAL A 55 2.78 -3.68 -4.01
CA VAL A 55 2.21 -3.58 -5.37
C VAL A 55 1.63 -2.19 -5.59
N THR A 56 0.84 -1.69 -4.65
CA THR A 56 0.24 -0.35 -4.74
C THR A 56 1.29 0.74 -4.75
N ALA A 57 2.30 0.66 -3.88
CA ALA A 57 3.41 1.62 -3.83
C ALA A 57 4.17 1.75 -5.17
N ILE A 58 4.24 0.68 -5.96
CA ILE A 58 4.96 0.63 -7.24
C ILE A 58 4.18 1.25 -8.38
N ILE A 59 2.88 0.97 -8.49
CA ILE A 59 2.13 1.24 -9.73
C ILE A 59 2.05 2.74 -10.05
N ASN A 60 1.86 3.61 -9.05
CA ASN A 60 1.69 5.06 -9.26
C ASN A 60 2.58 5.94 -8.36
N GLY A 61 3.65 5.39 -7.79
CA GLY A 61 4.55 6.14 -6.91
C GLY A 61 3.86 6.61 -5.62
N GLY A 62 3.81 5.73 -4.61
CA GLY A 62 3.05 5.95 -3.38
C GLY A 62 1.71 5.22 -3.40
N PHE A 63 0.75 5.63 -2.57
CA PHE A 63 -0.47 4.85 -2.33
C PHE A 63 -1.71 5.36 -3.08
N THR A 64 -1.52 6.03 -4.21
CA THR A 64 -2.64 6.58 -5.00
C THR A 64 -3.56 5.48 -5.54
N GLY A 65 -4.85 5.62 -5.25
CA GLY A 65 -5.89 4.64 -5.60
C GLY A 65 -5.89 3.38 -4.72
N TYR A 66 -5.25 3.40 -3.54
CA TYR A 66 -5.16 2.25 -2.63
C TYR A 66 -6.53 1.62 -2.34
N THR A 67 -7.51 2.42 -1.91
CA THR A 67 -8.84 1.92 -1.55
C THR A 67 -9.53 1.27 -2.74
N ASP A 68 -9.47 1.90 -3.92
CA ASP A 68 -10.07 1.36 -5.13
C ASP A 68 -9.43 0.05 -5.57
N ARG A 69 -8.11 -0.09 -5.42
CA ARG A 69 -7.37 -1.31 -5.72
C ARG A 69 -7.71 -2.41 -4.73
N LEU A 70 -7.82 -2.08 -3.44
CA LEU A 70 -8.17 -3.04 -2.40
C LEU A 70 -9.59 -3.56 -2.61
N ASN A 71 -10.55 -2.68 -2.91
CA ASN A 71 -11.92 -3.08 -3.21
C ASN A 71 -12.00 -4.01 -4.42
N LYS A 72 -11.28 -3.69 -5.51
CA LYS A 72 -11.22 -4.57 -6.69
C LYS A 72 -10.61 -5.93 -6.37
N LEU A 73 -9.52 -5.96 -5.59
CA LEU A 73 -8.89 -7.21 -5.16
C LEU A 73 -9.85 -8.04 -4.30
N ARG A 74 -10.53 -7.45 -3.33
CA ARG A 74 -11.53 -8.16 -2.50
C ARG A 74 -12.66 -8.74 -3.35
N THR A 75 -13.22 -7.97 -4.28
CA THR A 75 -14.24 -8.46 -5.21
C THR A 75 -13.74 -9.66 -5.99
N ALA A 76 -12.52 -9.58 -6.52
CA ALA A 76 -11.86 -10.66 -7.23
C ALA A 76 -11.70 -11.92 -6.38
N ILE A 77 -11.23 -11.78 -5.13
CA ILE A 77 -11.07 -12.89 -4.18
C ILE A 77 -12.41 -13.61 -3.96
N THR A 78 -13.48 -12.83 -3.75
CA THR A 78 -14.82 -13.37 -3.53
C THR A 78 -15.33 -14.11 -4.77
N VAL A 79 -15.27 -13.48 -5.94
CA VAL A 79 -15.81 -14.05 -7.19
C VAL A 79 -15.06 -15.32 -7.60
N LEU A 80 -13.73 -15.33 -7.46
CA LEU A 80 -12.90 -16.47 -7.85
C LEU A 80 -12.72 -17.51 -6.74
N LYS A 81 -13.31 -17.29 -5.56
CA LYS A 81 -13.10 -18.11 -4.35
C LYS A 81 -11.61 -18.30 -4.02
N ALA A 82 -10.82 -17.25 -4.21
CA ALA A 82 -9.36 -17.27 -4.14
C ALA A 82 -8.79 -16.85 -2.76
N GLY A 83 -9.56 -17.02 -1.69
CA GLY A 83 -9.16 -16.59 -0.34
C GLY A 83 -7.80 -17.17 0.11
N HIS A 84 -7.53 -18.42 -0.27
CA HIS A 84 -6.29 -19.14 0.07
C HIS A 84 -5.01 -18.54 -0.54
N LEU A 85 -5.12 -17.62 -1.51
CA LEU A 85 -3.97 -16.94 -2.12
C LEU A 85 -3.60 -15.62 -1.46
N ASN A 86 -4.44 -15.12 -0.55
CA ASN A 86 -4.26 -13.82 0.09
C ASN A 86 -3.87 -14.02 1.55
N GLN A 87 -2.66 -14.54 1.77
CA GLN A 87 -2.11 -14.91 3.07
C GLN A 87 -1.76 -13.72 3.99
N LEU A 88 -1.64 -12.51 3.43
CA LEU A 88 -1.37 -11.27 4.14
C LEU A 88 -2.64 -10.42 4.34
N LEU A 89 -3.76 -10.80 3.74
CA LEU A 89 -5.06 -10.14 3.95
C LEU A 89 -5.72 -10.70 5.21
N GLU A 90 -5.77 -9.89 6.27
CA GLU A 90 -6.36 -10.23 7.57
C GLU A 90 -7.37 -9.16 7.98
N ASP A 91 -8.55 -9.55 8.44
CA ASP A 91 -9.66 -8.63 8.79
C ASP A 91 -9.89 -7.56 7.71
N GLU A 92 -9.88 -8.05 6.46
CA GLU A 92 -9.97 -7.28 5.23
C GLU A 92 -8.81 -6.28 4.97
N ARG A 93 -7.74 -6.27 5.76
CA ARG A 93 -6.66 -5.30 5.64
C ARG A 93 -5.32 -5.98 5.35
N PHE A 94 -4.43 -5.24 4.69
CA PHE A 94 -3.04 -5.62 4.53
C PHE A 94 -2.20 -4.87 5.55
N GLU A 95 -1.71 -5.58 6.56
CA GLU A 95 -0.99 -5.01 7.68
C GLU A 95 0.32 -4.32 7.25
N PHE A 96 0.55 -3.10 7.73
CA PHE A 96 1.72 -2.29 7.36
C PHE A 96 3.03 -3.02 7.68
N THR A 97 3.15 -3.60 8.87
CA THR A 97 4.36 -4.26 9.37
C THR A 97 4.70 -5.56 8.63
N ARG A 98 3.71 -6.19 7.97
CA ARG A 98 3.91 -7.43 7.20
C ARG A 98 4.39 -7.18 5.77
N SER A 99 4.32 -5.94 5.29
CA SER A 99 4.74 -5.58 3.95
C SER A 99 6.22 -5.20 3.87
N SER A 100 6.84 -5.47 2.72
CA SER A 100 8.21 -5.00 2.43
C SER A 100 8.36 -3.48 2.42
N ILE A 101 7.25 -2.71 2.37
CA ILE A 101 7.30 -1.25 2.52
C ILE A 101 7.77 -0.82 3.92
N TYR A 102 7.54 -1.64 4.94
CA TYR A 102 7.90 -1.37 6.34
C TYR A 102 9.40 -1.23 6.56
N ASN A 103 10.20 -1.93 5.74
CA ASN A 103 11.66 -1.90 5.81
C ASN A 103 12.28 -1.01 4.71
N ASN A 104 11.50 -0.08 4.16
CA ASN A 104 11.97 0.87 3.17
C ASN A 104 11.63 2.30 3.61
N PRO A 105 12.62 3.18 3.84
CA PRO A 105 12.38 4.51 4.41
C PRO A 105 11.47 5.37 3.53
N ILE A 106 11.59 5.27 2.20
CA ILE A 106 10.76 6.05 1.26
C ILE A 106 9.31 5.56 1.28
N ASN A 107 9.07 4.23 1.28
CA ASN A 107 7.71 3.71 1.29
C ASN A 107 7.05 3.84 2.67
N SER A 108 7.81 3.74 3.77
CA SER A 108 7.30 4.03 5.12
C SER A 108 6.91 5.50 5.23
N PHE A 109 7.73 6.42 4.69
CA PHE A 109 7.39 7.83 4.61
C PHE A 109 6.11 8.05 3.77
N ALA A 110 6.00 7.38 2.63
CA ALA A 110 4.80 7.43 1.80
C ALA A 110 3.55 6.89 2.51
N TRP A 111 3.69 5.85 3.34
CA TRP A 111 2.58 5.29 4.13
C TRP A 111 2.04 6.33 5.08
N GLY A 112 2.95 7.02 5.78
CA GLY A 112 2.62 8.16 6.64
C GLY A 112 1.90 9.26 5.85
N LEU A 113 2.50 9.70 4.75
CA LEU A 113 2.03 10.80 3.92
C LEU A 113 0.62 10.56 3.33
N TRP A 114 0.30 9.35 2.89
CA TRP A 114 -1.02 9.06 2.29
C TRP A 114 -2.13 8.86 3.33
N HIS A 115 -1.81 8.40 4.55
CA HIS A 115 -2.78 8.27 5.63
C HIS A 115 -3.01 9.58 6.40
N ASP A 116 -2.06 10.51 6.36
CA ASP A 116 -2.15 11.79 7.08
C ASP A 116 -3.25 12.70 6.50
N SER A 117 -4.20 13.11 7.35
CA SER A 117 -5.31 14.01 6.97
C SER A 117 -4.86 15.44 6.70
N GLY A 118 -3.65 15.84 7.12
CA GLY A 118 -3.06 17.14 6.84
C GLY A 118 -2.36 17.23 5.48
N THR A 119 -2.46 16.20 4.63
CA THR A 119 -1.84 16.16 3.30
C THR A 119 -2.92 16.07 2.21
N THR A 120 -2.57 16.54 1.02
CA THR A 120 -3.41 16.45 -0.18
C THR A 120 -3.34 15.09 -0.87
N GLN A 121 -2.56 14.14 -0.36
CA GLN A 121 -2.40 12.84 -1.00
C GLN A 121 -3.69 12.03 -0.88
N HIS A 122 -4.16 11.45 -1.98
CA HIS A 122 -5.37 10.63 -2.01
C HIS A 122 -5.03 9.17 -2.27
N GLY A 123 -5.74 8.25 -1.62
CA GLY A 123 -5.54 6.81 -1.80
C GLY A 123 -6.22 5.96 -0.74
N PRO A 124 -5.59 5.75 0.42
CA PRO A 124 -6.24 5.10 1.55
C PRO A 124 -7.19 6.06 2.28
N VAL A 125 -8.07 5.50 3.09
CA VAL A 125 -8.83 6.28 4.07
C VAL A 125 -7.84 6.93 5.03
N LYS A 126 -8.03 8.23 5.30
CA LYS A 126 -7.16 8.97 6.23
C LYS A 126 -7.27 8.37 7.63
N ASN A 127 -6.12 8.09 8.23
CA ASN A 127 -6.04 7.47 9.54
C ASN A 127 -4.79 7.99 10.26
N ARG A 128 -4.99 8.66 11.40
CA ARG A 128 -3.90 9.25 12.18
C ARG A 128 -2.89 8.21 12.67
N ASP A 129 -3.37 7.08 13.16
CA ASP A 129 -2.51 6.08 13.78
C ASP A 129 -1.66 5.40 12.71
N GLU A 130 -2.23 5.09 11.54
CA GLU A 130 -1.47 4.63 10.37
C GLU A 130 -0.47 5.68 9.86
N ALA A 131 -0.85 6.97 9.88
CA ALA A 131 0.04 8.05 9.54
C ALA A 131 1.28 8.09 10.47
N LEU A 132 1.03 8.01 11.79
CA LEU A 132 2.08 7.95 12.81
C LEU A 132 2.98 6.73 12.61
N ARG A 133 2.41 5.53 12.43
CA ARG A 133 3.17 4.29 12.20
C ARG A 133 4.12 4.42 11.01
N GLY A 134 3.65 5.00 9.90
CA GLY A 134 4.48 5.23 8.71
C GLY A 134 5.60 6.24 8.96
N TYR A 135 5.29 7.37 9.58
CA TYR A 135 6.27 8.42 9.87
C TYR A 135 7.31 8.02 10.90
N GLU A 136 6.91 7.39 12.00
CA GLU A 136 7.81 6.91 13.04
C GLU A 136 8.77 5.85 12.46
N ARG A 137 8.23 4.91 11.67
CA ARG A 137 9.09 3.93 11.01
C ARG A 137 10.06 4.56 10.02
N ALA A 138 9.62 5.56 9.26
CA ALA A 138 10.50 6.29 8.36
C ALA A 138 11.60 7.07 9.13
N GLN A 139 11.26 7.66 10.27
CA GLN A 139 12.21 8.35 11.16
C GLN A 139 13.30 7.38 11.63
N GLU A 140 12.92 6.20 12.14
CA GLU A 140 13.85 5.16 12.59
C GLU A 140 14.82 4.74 11.48
N LEU A 141 14.28 4.41 10.30
CA LEU A 141 15.07 3.93 9.17
C LEU A 141 16.03 5.00 8.64
N LEU A 142 15.61 6.28 8.64
CA LEU A 142 16.45 7.40 8.21
C LEU A 142 17.50 7.80 9.25
N ALA A 143 17.22 7.62 10.54
CA ALA A 143 18.22 7.78 11.59
C ALA A 143 19.32 6.71 11.49
N ALA A 144 18.94 5.46 11.22
CA ALA A 144 19.88 4.35 11.05
C ALA A 144 20.67 4.42 9.73
N SER A 145 20.03 4.85 8.64
CA SER A 145 20.64 4.95 7.32
C SER A 145 20.15 6.21 6.58
N PRO A 146 20.79 7.37 6.83
CA PRO A 146 20.45 8.62 6.16
C PRO A 146 20.56 8.53 4.64
N PHE A 147 19.90 9.46 3.93
CA PHE A 147 20.05 9.56 2.49
C PHE A 147 21.50 9.92 2.09
N PRO A 148 22.05 9.32 1.02
CA PRO A 148 23.37 9.68 0.54
C PRO A 148 23.45 11.14 0.12
N GLU A 149 24.56 11.82 0.41
CA GLU A 149 24.76 13.26 0.18
C GLU A 149 24.42 13.67 -1.27
N LYS A 150 24.90 12.90 -2.24
CA LYS A 150 24.64 13.09 -3.70
C LYS A 150 23.15 13.03 -4.10
N GLN A 151 22.26 12.63 -3.19
CA GLN A 151 20.82 12.53 -3.45
C GLN A 151 19.99 13.57 -2.69
N LEU A 152 20.60 14.39 -1.83
CA LEU A 152 19.90 15.26 -0.89
C LEU A 152 18.99 16.31 -1.57
N ASP A 153 19.36 16.77 -2.77
CA ASP A 153 18.54 17.71 -3.56
C ASP A 153 17.47 17.03 -4.43
N LYS A 154 17.49 15.70 -4.55
CA LYS A 154 16.43 14.98 -5.26
C LYS A 154 15.14 15.06 -4.45
N LYS A 155 14.01 15.22 -5.15
CA LYS A 155 12.69 15.23 -4.51
C LYS A 155 12.14 13.82 -4.38
N ILE A 156 11.43 13.58 -3.28
CA ILE A 156 10.48 12.48 -3.11
C ILE A 156 9.17 13.09 -2.64
N TYR A 157 8.08 12.80 -3.35
CA TYR A 157 6.76 13.36 -3.06
C TYR A 157 6.82 14.89 -2.86
N GLU A 158 7.47 15.56 -3.82
CA GLU A 158 7.67 17.02 -3.88
C GLU A 158 8.62 17.62 -2.82
N ILE A 159 9.05 16.84 -1.83
CA ILE A 159 9.95 17.27 -0.76
C ILE A 159 11.39 16.86 -1.10
N LYS A 160 12.34 17.80 -1.00
CA LYS A 160 13.77 17.47 -1.14
C LYS A 160 14.16 16.47 -0.06
N LYS A 161 14.92 15.43 -0.40
CA LYS A 161 15.35 14.39 0.54
C LYS A 161 15.97 14.92 1.82
N ARG A 162 16.74 16.02 1.74
CA ARG A 162 17.33 16.67 2.92
C ARG A 162 16.31 17.25 3.91
N ASN A 163 15.11 17.57 3.46
CA ASN A 163 14.04 18.15 4.27
C ASN A 163 13.07 17.08 4.81
N VAL A 164 13.14 15.84 4.32
CA VAL A 164 12.23 14.76 4.71
C VAL A 164 12.28 14.45 6.22
N PRO A 165 13.45 14.37 6.89
CA PRO A 165 13.49 14.13 8.32
C PRO A 165 12.78 15.23 9.14
N ASN A 166 13.00 16.50 8.78
CA ASN A 166 12.34 17.63 9.46
C ASN A 166 10.82 17.59 9.24
N TYR A 167 10.40 17.35 8.00
CA TYR A 167 8.97 17.21 7.68
C TYR A 167 8.31 16.09 8.49
N ILE A 168 8.94 14.92 8.59
CA ILE A 168 8.46 13.79 9.40
C ILE A 168 8.29 14.20 10.86
N ASN A 169 9.30 14.84 11.45
CA ASN A 169 9.26 15.28 12.85
C ASN A 169 8.13 16.27 13.13
N GLU A 170 7.94 17.25 12.24
CA GLU A 170 6.86 18.23 12.32
C GLU A 170 5.48 17.56 12.25
N ARG A 171 5.30 16.61 11.31
CA ARG A 171 4.02 15.88 11.18
C ARG A 171 3.73 15.00 12.39
N ILE A 172 4.72 14.26 12.91
CA ILE A 172 4.56 13.46 14.14
C ILE A 172 4.11 14.36 15.30
N ALA A 173 4.76 15.51 15.49
CA ALA A 173 4.40 16.45 16.56
C ALA A 173 2.96 16.97 16.44
N VAL A 174 2.52 17.31 15.22
CA VAL A 174 1.14 17.75 14.95
C VAL A 174 0.15 16.63 15.27
N LEU A 175 0.38 15.42 14.75
CA LEU A 175 -0.53 14.28 14.91
C LEU A 175 -0.68 13.88 16.39
N ARG A 176 0.41 13.89 17.17
CA ARG A 176 0.37 13.61 18.61
C ARG A 176 -0.38 14.68 19.41
N ARG A 177 -0.19 15.96 19.09
CA ARG A 177 -0.95 17.06 19.74
C ARG A 177 -2.45 16.94 19.49
N VAL A 178 -2.86 16.56 18.28
CA VAL A 178 -4.28 16.32 17.95
C VAL A 178 -4.82 15.17 18.79
N ALA A 179 -4.08 14.07 18.93
CA ALA A 179 -4.49 12.93 19.74
C ALA A 179 -4.66 13.29 21.24
N GLU A 180 -3.74 14.08 21.78
CA GLU A 180 -3.83 14.58 23.15
C GLU A 180 -5.06 15.46 23.36
N ARG A 181 -5.36 16.37 22.43
CA ARG A 181 -6.54 17.24 22.50
C ARG A 181 -7.83 16.43 22.50
N GLU A 182 -8.01 15.53 21.54
CA GLU A 182 -9.20 14.66 21.47
C GLU A 182 -9.36 13.80 22.72
N SER A 183 -8.24 13.31 23.28
CA SER A 183 -8.27 12.50 24.50
C SER A 183 -8.65 13.30 25.75
N ARG A 184 -8.37 14.62 25.77
CA ARG A 184 -8.80 15.52 26.86
C ARG A 184 -10.28 15.85 26.73
N GLU A 185 -10.75 16.14 25.52
CA GLU A 185 -12.17 16.41 25.23
C GLU A 185 -13.06 15.21 25.62
N ARG A 186 -12.64 13.97 25.31
CA ARG A 186 -13.37 12.76 25.71
C ARG A 186 -13.39 12.48 27.23
N ARG A 187 -12.46 13.04 27.99
CA ARG A 187 -12.38 12.89 29.46
C ARG A 187 -13.09 14.00 30.22
N GLY A 188 -13.42 15.10 29.53
CA GLY A 188 -14.14 16.25 30.10
C GLY A 188 -15.66 16.22 29.85
N ASN A 189 -16.15 15.26 29.06
CA ASN A 189 -17.57 14.93 28.88
C ASN A 189 -17.90 13.65 29.65
#